data_AF-A0A3S2VTB9-F1
#
_entry.id   AF-A0A3S2VTB9-F1
#
_cell.length_a   1.000
_cell.length_b   1.000
_cell.length_c   1.000
_cell.angle_alpha   90.00
_cell.angle_beta   90.00
_cell.angle_gamma   90.00
#
_symmetry.space_group_name_H-M   'P 1'
#
loop_
_entity.id
_entity.type
_entity.pdbx_description
1 polymer ?
#
loop_
_entity_poly.entity_id
_entity_poly.type
_entity_poly.pdbx_seq_one_letter_code
_entity_poly.pdbx_strand_id
1 'polypeptide(L)'
;MISATFVFSTGRCGTQWLTEKLSLLYPNQQIVHEPLSFHYRPDLNTELLPLSCNKELIQQHMSEIQQHLNQGRSYIETGFPCWRHLEWFRQQLNGRVRLIHLHRDPLDTVHSLLKINAFVPPFVPHLPLKNLFLPNPEQGYLAEWHALWPLLNPAEKNLWYWTEVQAKALQLRQNWPAEDWLELSFEQLFSATTEQALTEFFGPEAVADAASPGLVDQYGAGAIALCAIEFPLLQKVPAIKQVAERLGYNSDFCSNS
;
A
#
# COMPACT_ATOMS: atom_id res chain seq x y z
N MET A 1 5.64 -13.87 18.82
CA MET A 1 4.30 -13.44 19.26
C MET A 1 3.33 -13.71 18.12
N ILE A 2 2.14 -14.24 18.38
CA ILE A 2 1.16 -14.54 17.30
C ILE A 2 0.35 -13.29 16.99
N SER A 3 0.43 -12.84 15.74
CA SER A 3 -0.18 -11.59 15.27
C SER A 3 -0.60 -11.68 13.80
N ALA A 4 -1.50 -10.79 13.38
CA ALA A 4 -1.72 -10.50 11.98
C ALA A 4 -0.80 -9.35 11.55
N THR A 5 -0.13 -9.48 10.42
CA THR A 5 0.72 -8.43 9.85
C THR A 5 0.17 -8.00 8.51
N PHE A 6 0.03 -6.70 8.30
CA PHE A 6 -0.44 -6.14 7.03
C PHE A 6 0.62 -5.22 6.43
N VAL A 7 0.79 -5.30 5.12
CA VAL A 7 1.62 -4.34 4.38
C VAL A 7 0.80 -3.11 3.99
N PHE A 8 1.14 -1.98 4.59
CA PHE A 8 0.62 -0.67 4.21
C PHE A 8 1.45 -0.15 3.04
N SER A 9 0.83 0.05 1.87
CA SER A 9 1.51 0.66 0.73
C SER A 9 0.55 1.27 -0.30
N THR A 10 1.09 1.96 -1.30
CA THR A 10 0.35 2.45 -2.48
C THR A 10 0.06 1.36 -3.52
N GLY A 11 0.60 0.16 -3.33
CA GLY A 11 0.76 -0.82 -4.39
C GLY A 11 1.93 -0.44 -5.32
N ARG A 12 2.35 -1.40 -6.16
CA ARG A 12 3.46 -1.24 -7.13
C ARG A 12 4.83 -0.90 -6.52
N CYS A 13 5.02 -1.23 -5.25
CA CYS A 13 6.25 -1.04 -4.47
C CYS A 13 6.91 -2.37 -4.08
N GLY A 14 6.76 -3.43 -4.88
CA GLY A 14 7.43 -4.72 -4.62
C GLY A 14 6.70 -5.65 -3.65
N THR A 15 5.41 -5.45 -3.39
CA THR A 15 4.61 -6.31 -2.50
C THR A 15 4.58 -7.78 -2.93
N GLN A 16 4.56 -8.08 -4.23
CA GLN A 16 4.64 -9.45 -4.74
C GLN A 16 5.97 -10.12 -4.37
N TRP A 17 7.09 -9.44 -4.63
CA TRP A 17 8.41 -9.92 -4.24
C TRP A 17 8.51 -10.12 -2.73
N LEU A 18 7.98 -9.18 -1.93
CA LEU A 18 7.98 -9.29 -0.47
C LEU A 18 7.18 -10.52 -0.01
N THR A 19 6.05 -10.81 -0.66
CA THR A 19 5.26 -12.02 -0.38
C THR A 19 6.09 -13.28 -0.59
N GLU A 20 6.75 -13.40 -1.73
CA GLU A 20 7.59 -14.56 -2.04
C GLU A 20 8.76 -14.67 -1.07
N LYS A 21 9.44 -13.56 -0.77
CA LYS A 21 10.56 -13.55 0.18
C LYS A 21 10.11 -13.98 1.56
N LEU A 22 8.99 -13.46 2.06
CA LEU A 22 8.42 -13.88 3.35
C LEU A 22 8.02 -15.34 3.35
N SER A 23 7.50 -15.86 2.24
CA SER A 23 7.09 -17.27 2.12
C SER A 23 8.29 -18.22 2.19
N LEU A 24 9.43 -17.79 1.66
CA LEU A 24 10.70 -18.51 1.78
C LEU A 24 11.30 -18.40 3.18
N LEU A 25 11.24 -17.22 3.80
CA LEU A 25 11.77 -16.99 5.15
C LEU A 25 10.93 -17.68 6.23
N TYR A 26 9.60 -17.70 6.11
CA TYR A 26 8.67 -18.16 7.14
C TYR A 26 7.66 -19.18 6.59
N PRO A 27 8.12 -20.36 6.14
CA PRO A 27 7.27 -21.35 5.46
C PRO A 27 6.14 -21.92 6.35
N ASN A 28 6.21 -21.73 7.66
CA ASN A 28 5.20 -22.19 8.62
C ASN A 28 4.11 -21.14 8.92
N GLN A 29 4.22 -19.94 8.38
CA GLN A 29 3.24 -18.86 8.56
C GLN A 29 2.25 -18.81 7.39
N GLN A 30 1.04 -18.29 7.64
CA GLN A 30 0.10 -18.04 6.55
C GLN A 30 0.45 -16.71 5.89
N ILE A 31 0.93 -16.75 4.64
CA ILE A 31 1.35 -15.56 3.89
C ILE A 31 0.54 -15.49 2.60
N VAL A 32 -0.14 -14.36 2.37
CA VAL A 32 -1.00 -14.18 1.19
C VAL A 32 -0.80 -12.81 0.55
N HIS A 33 -0.87 -12.76 -0.78
CA HIS A 33 -0.84 -11.51 -1.54
C HIS A 33 -2.25 -11.14 -1.99
N GLU A 34 -2.75 -9.98 -1.54
CA GLU A 34 -4.02 -9.38 -1.96
C GLU A 34 -5.24 -10.34 -1.96
N PRO A 35 -5.55 -11.01 -0.82
CA PRO A 35 -6.56 -12.07 -0.74
C PRO A 35 -7.96 -11.64 -1.19
N LEU A 36 -8.33 -10.39 -0.93
CA LEU A 36 -9.58 -9.80 -1.42
C LEU A 36 -9.38 -8.84 -2.60
N SER A 37 -8.13 -8.56 -3.02
CA SER A 37 -7.85 -7.64 -4.11
C SER A 37 -8.66 -6.33 -3.98
N PHE A 38 -9.33 -5.87 -5.06
CA PHE A 38 -10.17 -4.68 -5.03
C PHE A 38 -11.49 -4.85 -4.27
N HIS A 39 -11.83 -6.04 -3.77
CA HIS A 39 -13.05 -6.23 -2.98
C HIS A 39 -12.99 -5.59 -1.58
N TYR A 40 -11.81 -5.14 -1.12
CA TYR A 40 -11.72 -4.23 0.02
C TYR A 40 -12.41 -2.88 -0.23
N ARG A 41 -12.59 -2.48 -1.49
CA ARG A 41 -13.25 -1.23 -1.90
C ARG A 41 -12.78 0.00 -1.10
N PRO A 42 -11.47 0.32 -1.08
CA PRO A 42 -10.97 1.50 -0.38
C PRO A 42 -11.58 2.82 -0.92
N ASP A 43 -12.16 2.79 -2.11
CA ASP A 43 -12.95 3.88 -2.71
C ASP A 43 -14.31 4.11 -2.03
N LEU A 44 -14.92 3.08 -1.43
CA LEU A 44 -16.24 3.16 -0.79
C LEU A 44 -16.21 2.96 0.74
N ASN A 45 -15.36 2.06 1.21
CA ASN A 45 -15.15 1.80 2.63
C ASN A 45 -14.25 2.89 3.22
N THR A 46 -14.66 3.45 4.36
CA THR A 46 -13.89 4.46 5.09
C THR A 46 -13.42 3.95 6.44
N GLU A 47 -12.50 4.63 7.10
CA GLU A 47 -12.06 4.23 8.45
C GLU A 47 -13.22 4.28 9.46
N LEU A 48 -14.15 5.22 9.29
CA LEU A 48 -15.35 5.35 10.12
C LEU A 48 -16.43 4.32 9.75
N LEU A 49 -16.49 3.93 8.47
CA LEU A 49 -17.44 2.98 7.92
C LEU A 49 -16.69 1.92 7.10
N PRO A 50 -15.93 1.02 7.75
CA PRO A 50 -15.03 0.09 7.06
C PRO A 50 -15.77 -1.04 6.33
N LEU A 51 -17.08 -1.19 6.60
CA LEU A 51 -17.92 -2.27 6.09
C LEU A 51 -19.15 -1.72 5.32
N SER A 52 -19.03 -0.56 4.67
CA SER A 52 -20.12 0.02 3.87
C SER A 52 -20.36 -0.78 2.57
N CYS A 53 -19.32 -1.42 2.04
CA CYS A 53 -19.36 -2.25 0.84
C CYS A 53 -18.64 -3.59 1.08
N ASN A 54 -19.16 -4.67 0.50
CA ASN A 54 -18.64 -6.05 0.61
C ASN A 54 -18.48 -6.54 2.07
N LYS A 55 -19.41 -6.14 2.95
CA LYS A 55 -19.36 -6.45 4.38
C LYS A 55 -19.16 -7.93 4.66
N GLU A 56 -19.97 -8.79 4.07
CA GLU A 56 -19.96 -10.23 4.34
C GLU A 56 -18.61 -10.85 3.97
N LEU A 57 -18.05 -10.45 2.82
CA LEU A 57 -16.74 -10.92 2.35
C LEU A 57 -15.61 -10.47 3.28
N ILE A 58 -15.60 -9.20 3.68
CA ILE A 58 -14.57 -8.65 4.59
C ILE A 58 -14.69 -9.30 5.97
N GLN A 59 -15.92 -9.56 6.46
CA GLN A 59 -16.15 -10.25 7.73
C GLN A 59 -15.73 -11.74 7.68
N GLN A 60 -15.94 -12.41 6.55
CA GLN A 60 -15.46 -13.76 6.34
C GLN A 60 -13.93 -13.79 6.40
N HIS A 61 -13.26 -12.91 5.66
CA HIS A 61 -11.79 -12.78 5.67
C HIS A 61 -11.24 -12.52 7.08
N MET A 62 -11.88 -11.60 7.80
CA MET A 62 -11.54 -11.31 9.21
C MET A 62 -11.68 -12.56 10.11
N SER A 63 -12.70 -13.39 9.87
CA SER A 63 -12.89 -14.65 10.60
C SER A 63 -11.80 -15.67 10.29
N GLU A 64 -11.37 -15.76 9.02
CA GLU A 64 -10.26 -16.61 8.60
C GLU A 64 -8.94 -16.20 9.27
N ILE A 65 -8.63 -14.89 9.29
CA ILE A 65 -7.46 -14.36 10.01
C ILE A 65 -7.53 -14.75 11.49
N GLN A 66 -8.67 -14.52 12.15
CA GLN A 66 -8.85 -14.85 13.56
C GLN A 66 -8.66 -16.35 13.83
N GLN A 67 -9.12 -17.21 12.92
CA GLN A 67 -8.92 -18.65 13.03
C GLN A 67 -7.44 -19.02 13.01
N HIS A 68 -6.63 -18.45 12.11
CA HIS A 68 -5.18 -18.68 12.09
C HIS A 68 -4.53 -18.28 13.43
N LEU A 69 -4.84 -17.09 13.94
CA LEU A 69 -4.28 -16.61 15.20
C LEU A 69 -4.69 -17.48 16.38
N ASN A 70 -5.94 -17.94 16.44
CA ASN A 70 -6.43 -18.82 17.50
C ASN A 70 -5.77 -20.21 17.49
N GLN A 71 -5.27 -20.64 16.33
CA GLN A 71 -4.51 -21.87 16.18
C GLN A 71 -3.02 -21.69 16.48
N GLY A 72 -2.61 -20.51 16.97
CA GLY A 72 -1.21 -20.21 17.26
C GLY A 72 -0.36 -20.00 16.01
N ARG A 73 -0.97 -19.62 14.88
CA ARG A 73 -0.26 -19.32 13.62
C ARG A 73 -0.37 -17.84 13.28
N SER A 74 0.75 -17.20 13.00
CA SER A 74 0.76 -15.83 12.49
C SER A 74 0.21 -15.77 11.07
N TYR A 75 -0.38 -14.62 10.75
CA TYR A 75 -0.95 -14.33 9.44
C TYR A 75 -0.29 -13.09 8.86
N ILE A 76 0.07 -13.12 7.58
CA ILE A 76 0.69 -12.00 6.89
C ILE A 76 -0.04 -11.76 5.57
N GLU A 77 -0.53 -10.54 5.38
CA GLU A 77 -1.14 -10.07 4.15
C GLU A 77 -0.32 -8.94 3.54
N THR A 78 0.14 -9.14 2.31
CA THR A 78 1.02 -8.21 1.60
C THR A 78 0.27 -7.34 0.58
N GLY A 79 -1.04 -7.13 0.77
CA GLY A 79 -1.88 -6.40 -0.18
C GLY A 79 -2.06 -4.91 0.12
N PHE A 80 -1.94 -4.07 -0.91
CA PHE A 80 -2.21 -2.63 -0.78
C PHE A 80 -3.69 -2.25 -0.54
N PRO A 81 -4.74 -2.97 -1.01
CA PRO A 81 -6.10 -2.44 -0.95
C PRO A 81 -6.72 -2.36 0.46
N CYS A 82 -6.14 -3.03 1.46
CA CYS A 82 -6.68 -3.09 2.82
C CYS A 82 -6.31 -1.87 3.70
N TRP A 83 -5.57 -0.89 3.18
CA TRP A 83 -4.98 0.19 3.98
C TRP A 83 -5.99 1.03 4.79
N ARG A 84 -7.25 1.13 4.34
CA ARG A 84 -8.33 1.84 5.06
C ARG A 84 -8.99 1.02 6.17
N HIS A 85 -8.68 -0.27 6.25
CA HIS A 85 -9.26 -1.21 7.22
C HIS A 85 -8.32 -1.50 8.39
N LEU A 86 -7.09 -0.98 8.38
CA LEU A 86 -6.05 -1.39 9.33
C LEU A 86 -6.41 -1.11 10.79
N GLU A 87 -6.99 0.06 11.10
CA GLU A 87 -7.43 0.36 12.46
C GLU A 87 -8.63 -0.52 12.87
N TRP A 88 -9.54 -0.80 11.93
CA TRP A 88 -10.65 -1.72 12.16
C TRP A 88 -10.12 -3.14 12.46
N PHE A 89 -9.17 -3.65 11.66
CA PHE A 89 -8.50 -4.91 11.93
C PHE A 89 -7.83 -4.91 13.30
N ARG A 90 -7.12 -3.83 13.67
CA ARG A 90 -6.51 -3.70 15.01
C ARG A 90 -7.54 -3.83 16.12
N GLN A 91 -8.68 -3.18 15.99
CA GLN A 91 -9.78 -3.28 16.96
C GLN A 91 -10.36 -4.70 17.03
N GLN A 92 -10.66 -5.31 15.88
CA GLN A 92 -11.26 -6.66 15.84
C GLN A 92 -10.30 -7.75 16.34
N LEU A 93 -8.99 -7.54 16.19
CA LEU A 93 -7.95 -8.50 16.58
C LEU A 93 -7.37 -8.26 17.98
N ASN A 94 -8.01 -7.40 18.77
CA ASN A 94 -7.59 -7.02 20.12
C ASN A 94 -6.14 -6.50 20.17
N GLY A 95 -5.77 -5.66 19.23
CA GLY A 95 -4.44 -5.05 19.16
C GLY A 95 -3.34 -5.95 18.61
N ARG A 96 -3.60 -7.23 18.28
CA ARG A 96 -2.61 -8.18 17.74
C ARG A 96 -2.32 -7.94 16.25
N VAL A 97 -2.07 -6.68 15.89
CA VAL A 97 -1.83 -6.25 14.51
C VAL A 97 -0.52 -5.50 14.41
N ARG A 98 0.29 -5.95 13.46
CA ARG A 98 1.58 -5.37 13.11
C ARG A 98 1.52 -4.83 11.69
N LEU A 99 2.31 -3.80 11.41
CA LEU A 99 2.31 -3.14 10.12
C LEU A 99 3.72 -3.10 9.54
N ILE A 100 3.80 -3.41 8.25
CA ILE A 100 4.95 -3.08 7.42
C ILE A 100 4.54 -1.93 6.52
N HIS A 101 5.09 -0.76 6.75
CA HIS A 101 4.93 0.38 5.86
C HIS A 101 5.98 0.31 4.75
N LEU A 102 5.52 -0.04 3.55
CA LEU A 102 6.36 -0.16 2.36
C LEU A 102 6.10 1.02 1.42
N HIS A 103 7.10 1.87 1.24
CA HIS A 103 7.03 3.05 0.39
C HIS A 103 8.06 3.01 -0.74
N ARG A 104 7.80 3.82 -1.77
CA ARG A 104 8.66 3.98 -2.95
C ARG A 104 8.65 5.44 -3.35
N ASP A 105 9.70 5.88 -4.03
CA ASP A 105 9.76 7.22 -4.62
C ASP A 105 8.45 7.57 -5.36
N PRO A 106 7.91 8.79 -5.14
CA PRO A 106 6.61 9.18 -5.68
C PRO A 106 6.56 9.18 -7.20
N LEU A 107 7.61 9.63 -7.89
CA LEU A 107 7.63 9.70 -9.36
C LEU A 107 7.68 8.30 -9.95
N ASP A 108 8.53 7.47 -9.39
CA ASP A 108 8.64 6.05 -9.71
C ASP A 108 7.30 5.30 -9.52
N THR A 109 6.59 5.64 -8.45
CA THR A 109 5.25 5.11 -8.16
C THR A 109 4.24 5.58 -9.21
N VAL A 110 4.21 6.87 -9.53
CA VAL A 110 3.34 7.44 -10.58
C VAL A 110 3.60 6.74 -11.92
N HIS A 111 4.86 6.62 -12.34
CA HIS A 111 5.24 5.88 -13.55
C HIS A 111 4.70 4.45 -13.53
N SER A 112 4.88 3.73 -12.43
CA SER A 112 4.44 2.33 -12.31
C SER A 112 2.92 2.17 -12.30
N LEU A 113 2.18 3.11 -11.73
CA LEU A 113 0.72 3.13 -11.72
C LEU A 113 0.13 3.51 -13.09
N LEU A 114 0.77 4.42 -13.82
CA LEU A 114 0.37 4.75 -15.20
C LEU A 114 0.52 3.55 -16.14
N LYS A 115 1.54 2.69 -15.96
CA LYS A 115 1.70 1.42 -16.70
C LYS A 115 0.55 0.43 -16.52
N ILE A 116 -0.33 0.63 -15.53
CA ILE A 116 -1.53 -0.18 -15.33
C ILE A 116 -2.82 0.62 -15.52
N ASN A 117 -2.73 1.78 -16.19
CA ASN A 117 -3.84 2.70 -16.46
C ASN A 117 -4.60 3.16 -15.21
N ALA A 118 -3.93 3.27 -14.05
CA ALA A 118 -4.55 3.81 -12.85
C ALA A 118 -4.99 5.27 -13.08
N PHE A 119 -6.27 5.56 -12.83
CA PHE A 119 -6.92 6.85 -13.09
C PHE A 119 -6.90 7.34 -14.56
N VAL A 120 -6.52 6.49 -15.51
CA VAL A 120 -6.55 6.82 -16.95
C VAL A 120 -7.95 6.49 -17.48
N PRO A 121 -8.69 7.47 -18.07
CA PRO A 121 -9.96 7.19 -18.72
C PRO A 121 -9.81 6.08 -19.75
N PRO A 122 -10.71 5.08 -19.77
CA PRO A 122 -10.61 3.99 -20.72
C PRO A 122 -10.83 4.51 -22.15
N PHE A 123 -10.07 3.97 -23.10
CA PHE A 123 -10.28 4.27 -24.53
C PHE A 123 -11.66 3.81 -25.03
N VAL A 124 -12.24 2.80 -24.36
CA VAL A 124 -13.56 2.28 -24.69
C VAL A 124 -14.50 2.52 -23.51
N PRO A 125 -15.64 3.22 -23.69
CA PRO A 125 -16.49 3.68 -22.59
C PRO A 125 -17.03 2.60 -21.63
N HIS A 126 -17.06 1.33 -22.04
CA HIS A 126 -17.58 0.23 -21.23
C HIS A 126 -16.53 -0.44 -20.33
N LEU A 127 -15.24 -0.11 -20.48
CA LEU A 127 -14.21 -0.63 -19.59
C LEU A 127 -14.23 0.15 -18.27
N PRO A 128 -14.11 -0.53 -17.11
CA PRO A 128 -14.11 0.16 -15.83
C PRO A 128 -12.85 0.99 -15.66
N LEU A 129 -13.01 2.23 -15.21
CA LEU A 129 -11.90 3.05 -14.73
C LEU A 129 -11.26 2.38 -13.52
N LYS A 130 -9.95 2.18 -13.54
CA LYS A 130 -9.20 1.65 -12.39
C LYS A 130 -8.99 2.75 -11.36
N ASN A 131 -10.03 2.99 -10.56
CA ASN A 131 -9.99 3.89 -9.41
C ASN A 131 -9.43 3.15 -8.20
N LEU A 132 -8.30 3.63 -7.69
CA LEU A 132 -7.68 3.06 -6.49
C LEU A 132 -8.25 3.71 -5.22
N PHE A 133 -8.60 4.98 -5.32
CA PHE A 133 -9.15 5.79 -4.25
C PHE A 133 -9.80 7.05 -4.86
N LEU A 134 -10.86 7.56 -4.24
CA LEU A 134 -11.51 8.81 -4.66
C LEU A 134 -11.41 9.82 -3.52
N PRO A 135 -11.22 11.11 -3.81
CA PRO A 135 -11.19 12.14 -2.79
C PRO A 135 -12.53 12.24 -2.08
N ASN A 136 -12.49 12.55 -0.79
CA ASN A 136 -13.66 12.83 0.01
C ASN A 136 -13.50 14.24 0.61
N PRO A 137 -14.49 15.14 0.49
CA PRO A 137 -14.35 16.50 0.98
C PRO A 137 -14.27 16.59 2.53
N GLU A 138 -14.70 15.54 3.24
CA GLU A 138 -14.72 15.48 4.70
C GLU A 138 -13.57 14.64 5.28
N GLN A 139 -12.82 13.91 4.44
CA GLN A 139 -11.82 12.93 4.88
C GLN A 139 -10.62 12.89 3.94
N GLY A 140 -9.44 12.66 4.51
CA GLY A 140 -8.19 12.54 3.76
C GLY A 140 -7.21 13.66 4.11
N TYR A 141 -5.94 13.40 3.88
CA TYR A 141 -4.88 14.38 4.10
C TYR A 141 -4.98 15.54 3.11
N LEU A 142 -5.46 15.26 1.90
CA LEU A 142 -5.64 16.22 0.82
C LEU A 142 -7.11 16.59 0.56
N ALA A 143 -7.95 16.60 1.60
CA ALA A 143 -9.37 16.91 1.50
C ALA A 143 -9.66 18.31 0.89
N GLU A 144 -8.86 19.33 1.23
CA GLU A 144 -9.03 20.71 0.71
C GLU A 144 -8.81 20.81 -0.81
N TRP A 145 -8.15 19.82 -1.42
CA TRP A 145 -7.92 19.75 -2.85
C TRP A 145 -8.98 18.92 -3.61
N HIS A 146 -10.04 18.45 -2.93
CA HIS A 146 -11.13 17.71 -3.56
C HIS A 146 -11.71 18.47 -4.78
N ALA A 147 -11.87 19.79 -4.69
CA ALA A 147 -12.39 20.62 -5.78
C ALA A 147 -11.51 20.61 -7.04
N LEU A 148 -10.21 20.30 -6.91
CA LEU A 148 -9.29 20.20 -8.04
C LEU A 148 -9.38 18.85 -8.75
N TRP A 149 -9.95 17.81 -8.13
CA TRP A 149 -9.96 16.45 -8.66
C TRP A 149 -10.45 16.32 -10.11
N PRO A 150 -11.52 17.02 -10.55
CA PRO A 150 -11.97 16.97 -11.94
C PRO A 150 -10.97 17.57 -12.93
N LEU A 151 -10.07 18.43 -12.46
CA LEU A 151 -9.06 19.14 -13.25
C LEU A 151 -7.72 18.39 -13.30
N LEU A 152 -7.49 17.46 -12.37
CA LEU A 152 -6.23 16.71 -12.29
C LEU A 152 -6.10 15.74 -13.47
N ASN A 153 -4.92 15.76 -14.09
CA ASN A 153 -4.55 14.74 -15.07
C ASN A 153 -4.25 13.38 -14.37
N PRO A 154 -4.12 12.26 -15.10
CA PRO A 154 -3.85 10.95 -14.47
C PRO A 154 -2.55 10.91 -13.65
N ALA A 155 -1.48 11.59 -14.07
CA ALA A 155 -0.23 11.63 -13.30
C ALA A 155 -0.45 12.34 -11.95
N GLU A 156 -1.14 13.48 -11.95
CA GLU A 156 -1.52 14.22 -10.75
C GLU A 156 -2.44 13.40 -9.84
N LYS A 157 -3.41 12.67 -10.37
CA LYS A 157 -4.27 11.77 -9.57
C LYS A 157 -3.46 10.66 -8.89
N ASN A 158 -2.47 10.10 -9.58
CA ASN A 158 -1.57 9.09 -9.00
C ASN A 158 -0.67 9.70 -7.92
N LEU A 159 -0.16 10.92 -8.11
CA LEU A 159 0.65 11.62 -7.10
C LEU A 159 -0.19 12.01 -5.87
N TRP A 160 -1.42 12.47 -6.09
CA TRP A 160 -2.40 12.72 -5.04
C TRP A 160 -2.68 11.45 -4.23
N TYR A 161 -2.95 10.33 -4.90
CA TYR A 161 -3.19 9.03 -4.27
C TYR A 161 -1.98 8.55 -3.47
N TRP A 162 -0.77 8.66 -4.04
CA TRP A 162 0.46 8.35 -3.31
C TRP A 162 0.55 9.17 -2.02
N THR A 163 0.29 10.47 -2.10
CA THR A 163 0.37 11.37 -0.95
C THR A 163 -0.63 11.01 0.13
N GLU A 164 -1.88 10.73 -0.23
CA GLU A 164 -2.93 10.32 0.72
C GLU A 164 -2.53 9.07 1.50
N VAL A 165 -2.09 8.03 0.78
CA VAL A 165 -1.67 6.77 1.38
C VAL A 165 -0.46 6.98 2.28
N GLN A 166 0.58 7.67 1.80
CA GLN A 166 1.80 7.88 2.59
C GLN A 166 1.58 8.80 3.81
N ALA A 167 0.79 9.88 3.67
CA ALA A 167 0.42 10.73 4.79
C ALA A 167 -0.36 9.97 5.86
N LYS A 168 -1.25 9.06 5.43
CA LYS A 168 -1.97 8.18 6.36
C LYS A 168 -1.02 7.24 7.10
N ALA A 169 -0.05 6.63 6.43
CA ALA A 169 0.95 5.81 7.10
C ALA A 169 1.71 6.60 8.17
N LEU A 170 2.16 7.82 7.84
CA LEU A 170 2.84 8.71 8.78
C LEU A 170 1.96 9.10 9.98
N GLN A 171 0.64 9.22 9.79
CA GLN A 171 -0.32 9.44 10.88
C GLN A 171 -0.49 8.19 11.76
N LEU A 172 -0.61 7.00 11.16
CA LEU A 172 -0.75 5.75 11.90
C LEU A 172 0.49 5.46 12.75
N ARG A 173 1.68 5.69 12.20
CA ARG A 173 2.97 5.50 12.89
C ARG A 173 3.03 6.22 14.24
N GLN A 174 2.39 7.39 14.37
CA GLN A 174 2.36 8.16 15.62
C GLN A 174 1.54 7.48 16.73
N ASN A 175 0.61 6.58 16.35
CA ASN A 175 -0.34 5.94 17.26
C ASN A 175 -0.21 4.40 17.25
N TRP A 176 0.89 3.88 16.70
CA TRP A 176 1.20 2.46 16.63
C TRP A 176 2.39 2.13 17.53
N PRO A 177 2.37 1.00 18.27
CA PRO A 177 3.55 0.54 19.00
C PRO A 177 4.76 0.40 18.07
N ALA A 178 5.93 0.85 18.51
CA ALA A 178 7.14 0.88 17.69
C ALA A 178 7.60 -0.54 17.31
N GLU A 179 7.42 -1.51 18.22
CA GLU A 179 7.70 -2.93 18.03
C GLU A 179 6.77 -3.61 16.99
N ASP A 180 5.64 -2.99 16.71
CA ASP A 180 4.61 -3.47 15.77
C ASP A 180 4.63 -2.68 14.45
N TRP A 181 5.62 -1.83 14.24
CA TRP A 181 5.79 -1.05 13.02
C TRP A 181 7.17 -1.26 12.40
N LEU A 182 7.21 -1.72 11.15
CA LEU A 182 8.42 -1.79 10.35
C LEU A 182 8.27 -0.89 9.13
N GLU A 183 9.21 0.04 8.92
CA GLU A 183 9.26 0.89 7.74
C GLU A 183 10.32 0.38 6.77
N LEU A 184 9.94 0.23 5.50
CA LEU A 184 10.81 -0.25 4.42
C LEU A 184 10.65 0.64 3.19
N SER A 185 11.76 0.99 2.57
CA SER A 185 11.77 1.61 1.24
C SER A 185 11.93 0.52 0.16
N PHE A 186 11.30 0.72 -1.00
CA PHE A 186 11.43 -0.17 -2.15
C PHE A 186 12.89 -0.32 -2.60
N GLU A 187 13.66 0.77 -2.54
CA GLU A 187 15.06 0.81 -2.94
C GLU A 187 15.95 -0.09 -2.06
N GLN A 188 15.57 -0.25 -0.79
CA GLN A 188 16.26 -1.11 0.17
C GLN A 188 15.69 -2.51 0.25
N LEU A 189 14.48 -2.75 -0.28
CA LEU A 189 13.71 -3.99 -0.12
C LEU A 189 14.51 -5.26 -0.44
N PHE A 190 15.43 -5.17 -1.41
CA PHE A 190 16.23 -6.28 -1.91
C PHE A 190 17.59 -6.44 -1.21
N SER A 191 17.84 -5.68 -0.14
CA SER A 191 19.11 -5.66 0.57
C SER A 191 19.16 -6.68 1.72
N ALA A 192 20.38 -7.07 2.11
CA ALA A 192 20.60 -7.88 3.31
C ALA A 192 20.11 -7.18 4.58
N THR A 193 20.18 -5.84 4.63
CA THR A 193 19.67 -5.04 5.75
C THR A 193 18.16 -5.22 5.93
N THR A 194 17.40 -5.27 4.83
CA THR A 194 15.95 -5.54 4.91
C THR A 194 15.66 -6.95 5.38
N GLU A 195 16.42 -7.96 4.94
CA GLU A 195 16.26 -9.33 5.43
C GLU A 195 16.51 -9.44 6.94
N GLN A 196 17.55 -8.75 7.43
CA GLN A 196 17.81 -8.64 8.87
C GLN A 196 16.64 -7.97 9.59
N ALA A 197 16.15 -6.83 9.09
CA ALA A 197 15.03 -6.11 9.69
C ALA A 197 13.75 -6.96 9.73
N LEU A 198 13.46 -7.74 8.68
CA LEU A 198 12.34 -8.69 8.66
C LEU A 198 12.53 -9.81 9.70
N THR A 199 13.76 -10.31 9.88
CA THR A 199 14.09 -11.32 10.90
C THR A 199 13.91 -10.80 12.32
N GLU A 200 14.38 -9.59 12.58
CA GLU A 200 14.17 -8.91 13.87
C GLU A 200 12.69 -8.64 14.11
N PHE A 201 11.96 -8.24 13.06
CA PHE A 201 10.54 -7.95 13.16
C PHE A 201 9.72 -9.22 13.43
N PHE A 202 9.81 -10.26 12.62
CA PHE A 202 8.98 -11.47 12.79
C PHE A 202 9.51 -12.45 13.83
N GLY A 203 10.80 -12.41 14.13
CA GLY A 203 11.48 -13.26 15.10
C GLY A 203 12.36 -14.35 14.46
N PRO A 204 13.02 -15.17 15.29
CA PRO A 204 14.10 -16.07 14.89
C PRO A 204 13.64 -17.32 14.13
N GLU A 205 12.35 -17.47 13.83
CA GLU A 205 11.81 -18.59 13.07
C GLU A 205 12.16 -18.54 11.56
N ALA A 206 12.86 -17.49 11.14
CA ALA A 206 13.34 -17.33 9.78
C ALA A 206 14.26 -18.48 9.37
N VAL A 207 14.05 -19.01 8.17
CA VAL A 207 14.97 -19.95 7.53
C VAL A 207 16.24 -19.22 7.12
N ALA A 208 17.38 -19.64 7.65
CA ALA A 208 18.69 -19.10 7.27
C ALA A 208 18.97 -19.37 5.78
N ASP A 209 19.65 -18.44 5.11
CA ASP A 209 20.06 -18.53 3.71
C ASP A 209 18.89 -18.77 2.73
N ALA A 210 17.69 -18.30 3.07
CA ALA A 210 16.54 -18.37 2.17
C ALA A 210 16.85 -17.64 0.86
N ALA A 211 16.71 -18.36 -0.25
CA ALA A 211 16.98 -17.83 -1.58
C ALA A 211 16.25 -16.50 -1.83
N SER A 212 16.89 -15.60 -2.58
CA SER A 212 16.20 -14.40 -3.04
C SER A 212 15.20 -14.77 -4.13
N PRO A 213 13.94 -14.29 -4.06
CA PRO A 213 13.02 -14.43 -5.17
C PRO A 213 13.61 -13.80 -6.44
N GLY A 214 13.28 -14.38 -7.59
CA GLY A 214 13.68 -13.84 -8.89
C GLY A 214 12.98 -12.51 -9.22
N LEU A 215 13.09 -12.11 -10.48
CA LEU A 215 12.27 -11.01 -11.02
C LEU A 215 10.79 -11.42 -11.01
N VAL A 216 10.03 -10.85 -10.08
CA VAL A 216 8.58 -11.00 -9.98
C VAL A 216 7.92 -9.76 -10.60
N ASP A 217 7.78 -9.73 -11.93
CA ASP A 217 6.95 -8.74 -12.60
C ASP A 217 5.92 -9.41 -13.49
N GLN A 218 4.75 -9.69 -12.90
CA GLN A 218 3.61 -10.26 -13.62
C GLN A 218 2.92 -9.24 -14.54
N TYR A 219 3.34 -7.97 -14.53
CA TYR A 219 2.64 -6.87 -15.22
C TYR A 219 3.52 -6.07 -16.18
N GLY A 220 4.79 -6.49 -16.39
CA GLY A 220 5.78 -5.76 -17.19
C GLY A 220 5.50 -5.67 -18.69
N ALA A 221 4.50 -6.39 -19.21
CA ALA A 221 4.29 -6.55 -20.65
C ALA A 221 3.15 -5.73 -21.27
N GLY A 222 2.37 -4.95 -20.50
CA GLY A 222 1.17 -4.33 -21.09
C GLY A 222 0.55 -3.16 -20.34
N ALA A 223 1.13 -1.97 -20.45
CA ALA A 223 0.41 -0.81 -20.98
C ALA A 223 1.41 0.29 -21.38
N ILE A 224 1.24 0.80 -22.60
CA ILE A 224 1.91 1.97 -23.12
C ILE A 224 0.99 3.15 -22.82
N ALA A 225 1.20 3.83 -21.70
CA ALA A 225 0.69 5.19 -21.52
C ALA A 225 1.81 6.16 -21.91
N LEU A 226 1.71 6.71 -23.13
CA LEU A 226 2.55 7.80 -23.65
C LEU A 226 2.12 9.16 -23.06
N CYS A 227 1.71 9.20 -21.79
CA CYS A 227 1.35 10.46 -21.15
C CYS A 227 2.64 11.11 -20.65
N ALA A 228 2.89 12.35 -21.09
CA ALA A 228 3.89 13.20 -20.46
C ALA A 228 3.57 13.28 -18.95
N ILE A 229 4.59 13.09 -18.12
CA ILE A 229 4.45 13.18 -16.67
C ILE A 229 4.66 14.63 -16.29
N GLU A 230 3.54 15.33 -16.14
CA GLU A 230 3.50 16.73 -15.78
C GLU A 230 2.54 16.92 -14.60
N PHE A 231 2.91 17.82 -13.68
CA PHE A 231 2.14 18.12 -12.46
C PHE A 231 1.76 19.60 -12.38
N PRO A 232 1.07 20.18 -13.39
CA PRO A 232 0.85 21.62 -13.50
C PRO A 232 0.18 22.25 -12.27
N LEU A 233 -0.74 21.53 -11.64
CA LEU A 233 -1.48 21.94 -10.45
C LEU A 233 -0.78 21.46 -9.18
N LEU A 234 -0.41 20.17 -9.12
CA LEU A 234 0.09 19.57 -7.87
C LEU A 234 1.53 19.92 -7.49
N GLN A 235 2.38 20.34 -8.43
CA GLN A 235 3.73 20.83 -8.09
C GLN A 235 3.71 22.04 -7.13
N LYS A 236 2.57 22.75 -7.08
CA LYS A 236 2.37 23.94 -6.24
C LYS A 236 1.82 23.60 -4.86
N VAL A 237 1.61 22.32 -4.56
CA VAL A 237 1.02 21.85 -3.30
C VAL A 237 2.15 21.48 -2.33
N PRO A 238 2.45 22.32 -1.32
CA PRO A 238 3.60 22.07 -0.44
C PRO A 238 3.47 20.78 0.36
N ALA A 239 2.23 20.37 0.66
CA ALA A 239 1.94 19.16 1.43
C ALA A 239 2.49 17.88 0.79
N ILE A 240 2.47 17.78 -0.55
CA ILE A 240 3.02 16.61 -1.27
C ILE A 240 4.53 16.51 -1.06
N LYS A 241 5.23 17.64 -1.23
CA LYS A 241 6.67 17.74 -1.00
C LYS A 241 7.05 17.42 0.44
N GLN A 242 6.29 17.92 1.41
CA GLN A 242 6.52 17.61 2.82
C GLN A 242 6.40 16.11 3.14
N VAL A 243 5.43 15.41 2.53
CA VAL A 243 5.30 13.96 2.70
C VAL A 243 6.48 13.22 2.06
N ALA A 244 6.91 13.62 0.86
CA ALA A 244 8.10 13.06 0.20
C ALA A 244 9.38 13.24 1.03
N GLU A 245 9.65 14.45 1.50
CA GLU A 245 10.82 14.75 2.33
C GLU A 245 10.84 13.93 3.63
N ARG A 246 9.68 13.76 4.28
CA ARG A 246 9.56 12.94 5.50
C ARG A 246 9.87 11.46 5.27
N LEU A 247 9.73 10.97 4.05
CA LEU A 247 10.07 9.60 3.65
C LEU A 247 11.46 9.48 3.00
N GLY A 248 12.24 10.56 3.02
CA GLY A 248 13.60 10.59 2.49
C GLY A 248 13.70 10.81 0.98
N TYR A 249 12.63 11.26 0.33
CA TYR A 249 12.61 11.53 -1.11
C TYR A 249 12.79 13.03 -1.39
N ASN A 250 13.83 13.35 -2.17
CA ASN A 250 14.04 14.68 -2.74
C ASN A 250 13.37 14.75 -4.11
N SER A 251 12.05 14.91 -4.13
CA SER A 251 11.31 14.95 -5.39
C SER A 251 11.14 16.39 -5.86
N ASP A 252 11.90 16.77 -6.89
CA ASP A 252 11.65 18.00 -7.64
C ASP A 252 10.53 17.76 -8.65
N PHE A 253 9.30 18.06 -8.23
CA PHE A 253 8.12 18.01 -9.12
C PHE A 253 8.11 19.13 -10.18
N CYS A 254 9.14 19.99 -10.20
CA CYS A 254 9.26 21.17 -11.05
C CYS A 254 10.15 20.98 -12.29
N SER A 255 10.86 19.86 -12.43
CA SER A 255 11.75 19.63 -13.58
C SER A 255 10.99 19.10 -14.79
N ASN A 256 10.73 20.00 -15.75
CA ASN A 256 10.44 19.64 -17.13
C ASN A 256 11.61 18.83 -17.70
N SER A 257 11.36 17.57 -18.08
CA SER A 257 12.16 16.88 -19.10
C SER A 257 11.62 17.20 -20.47
#